data_AF-A0A1Z9RZA7-F1
#
_entry.id   AF-A0A1Z9RZA7-F1
#
_cell.length_a   1.000
_cell.length_b   1.000
_cell.length_c   1.000
_cell.angle_alpha   90.00
_cell.angle_beta   90.00
_cell.angle_gamma   90.00
#
_symmetry.space_group_name_H-M   'P 1'
#
loop_
_entity.id
_entity.type
_entity.pdbx_description
1 polymer ?
#
loop_
_entity_poly.entity_id
_entity_poly.type
_entity_poly.pdbx_seq_one_letter_code
_entity_poly.pdbx_strand_id
1 'polypeptide(L)'
;MELSLWQQFCNRLLGRMLKRRARANKVLSDNIIKGKLDIMPEVYIAQTILITIAVSAISALILMAVFFPEIGAIALYEGLMDPAIDNKCFEWVYWNKDLIDDSLPYQGCPYYRTRVFPGFAKVAIVGVFGVIAPFATWKVSSNGAASAAKKRGDKIEKYLPYAASYTAAMSAANATPGKIFRSLAMNKDIYGDVADDAAIIYRDITLMGYDLITAMKMAVDRAASPWLTEFFQGMIGTLTAGGQLKLFFLNRAEHYMRENRTRLHKFLESIALLAESYIVVAVAMPLFLIVMLVIMFWVSGSGAQMSEGMLYGIVLGFIPMIHIAYAFLVWSSSKEQEM
;
A
#
# COMPACT_ATOMS: atom_id res chain seq x y z
N MET A 1 -1.25 -19.40 -20.95
CA MET A 1 -1.24 -18.88 -19.56
C MET A 1 -0.77 -19.99 -18.66
N GLU A 2 0.41 -19.84 -18.07
CA GLU A 2 0.87 -20.79 -17.04
C GLU A 2 0.41 -20.27 -15.68
N LEU A 3 -0.62 -20.93 -15.13
CA LEU A 3 -1.05 -20.68 -13.76
C LEU A 3 0.05 -21.13 -12.80
N SER A 4 0.31 -20.36 -11.75
CA SER A 4 1.25 -20.80 -10.71
C SER A 4 0.79 -22.11 -10.08
N LEU A 5 1.73 -22.89 -9.54
CA LEU A 5 1.42 -24.18 -8.89
C LEU A 5 0.34 -24.01 -7.80
N TRP A 6 0.39 -22.90 -7.06
CA TRP A 6 -0.64 -22.55 -6.06
C TRP A 6 -2.00 -22.26 -6.70
N GLN A 7 -2.05 -21.49 -7.78
CA GLN A 7 -3.31 -21.18 -8.47
C GLN A 7 -3.95 -22.43 -9.08
N GLN A 8 -3.15 -23.36 -9.60
CA GLN A 8 -3.63 -24.64 -10.09
C GLN A 8 -4.25 -25.48 -8.97
N PHE A 9 -3.60 -25.52 -7.80
CA PHE A 9 -4.13 -26.19 -6.61
C PHE A 9 -5.47 -25.58 -6.18
N CYS A 10 -5.54 -24.25 -6.05
CA CYS A 10 -6.78 -23.53 -5.70
C CYS A 10 -7.93 -23.84 -6.67
N ASN A 11 -7.64 -23.85 -7.97
CA ASN A 11 -8.64 -24.14 -9.00
C ASN A 11 -9.16 -25.59 -8.93
N ARG A 12 -8.28 -26.55 -8.66
CA ARG A 12 -8.68 -27.96 -8.51
C ARG A 12 -9.58 -28.17 -7.29
N LEU A 13 -9.30 -27.48 -6.19
CA LEU A 13 -10.00 -27.68 -4.93
C LEU A 13 -11.38 -26.99 -4.88
N LEU A 14 -11.47 -25.72 -5.28
CA LEU A 14 -12.71 -24.93 -5.17
C LEU A 14 -13.27 -24.40 -6.50
N GLY A 15 -12.51 -24.47 -7.60
CA GLY A 15 -12.87 -23.83 -8.86
C GLY A 15 -14.19 -24.32 -9.46
N ARG A 16 -14.50 -25.62 -9.36
CA ARG A 16 -15.76 -26.18 -9.87
C ARG A 16 -16.99 -25.66 -9.14
N MET A 17 -16.89 -25.50 -7.81
CA MET A 17 -18.00 -25.03 -6.98
C MET A 17 -18.23 -23.52 -7.14
N LEU A 18 -17.14 -22.75 -7.23
CA LEU A 18 -17.19 -21.29 -7.28
C LEU A 18 -17.48 -20.72 -8.67
N LYS A 19 -17.46 -21.55 -9.72
CA LYS A 19 -17.60 -21.11 -11.13
C LYS A 19 -18.84 -20.26 -11.39
N ARG A 20 -20.00 -20.69 -10.91
CA ARG A 20 -21.27 -19.94 -11.10
C ARG A 20 -21.24 -18.61 -10.36
N ARG A 21 -20.76 -18.60 -9.11
CA ARG A 21 -20.70 -17.40 -8.27
C ARG A 21 -19.69 -16.37 -8.77
N ALA A 22 -18.53 -16.82 -9.25
CA ALA A 22 -17.49 -15.96 -9.77
C ALA A 22 -17.92 -15.26 -11.06
N ARG A 23 -18.54 -15.99 -12.00
CA ARG A 23 -19.04 -15.43 -13.27
C ARG A 23 -20.24 -14.50 -13.09
N ALA A 24 -21.04 -14.70 -12.04
CA ALA A 24 -22.14 -13.79 -11.72
C ALA A 24 -21.64 -12.43 -11.23
N ASN A 25 -20.42 -12.35 -10.66
CA ASN A 25 -19.83 -11.10 -10.20
C ASN A 25 -19.17 -10.34 -11.37
N LYS A 26 -19.97 -9.48 -12.02
CA LYS A 26 -19.51 -8.62 -13.12
C LYS A 26 -18.40 -7.67 -12.68
N VAL A 27 -18.54 -7.04 -11.51
CA VAL A 27 -17.56 -6.07 -11.00
C VAL A 27 -16.18 -6.70 -10.83
N LEU A 28 -16.11 -7.92 -10.28
CA LEU A 28 -14.83 -8.62 -10.15
C LEU A 28 -14.22 -8.97 -11.51
N SER A 29 -15.05 -9.46 -12.44
CA SER A 29 -14.60 -9.83 -13.78
C SER A 29 -14.05 -8.61 -14.53
N ASP A 30 -14.75 -7.47 -14.44
CA ASP A 30 -14.33 -6.20 -15.03
C ASP A 30 -13.02 -5.71 -14.41
N ASN A 31 -12.87 -5.79 -13.09
CA ASN A 31 -11.63 -5.40 -12.40
C ASN A 31 -10.44 -6.29 -12.79
N ILE A 32 -10.65 -7.58 -13.04
CA ILE A 32 -9.59 -8.49 -13.50
C ILE A 32 -9.15 -8.13 -14.92
N ILE A 33 -10.10 -7.87 -15.83
CA ILE A 33 -9.83 -7.45 -17.21
C ILE A 33 -9.11 -6.10 -17.22
N LYS A 34 -9.66 -5.10 -16.51
CA LYS A 34 -9.09 -3.77 -16.39
C LYS A 34 -7.74 -3.78 -15.69
N GLY A 35 -7.54 -4.63 -14.69
CA GLY A 35 -6.28 -4.81 -13.98
C GLY A 35 -5.21 -5.61 -14.74
N LYS A 36 -5.53 -6.15 -15.94
CA LYS A 36 -4.65 -7.03 -16.72
C LYS A 36 -4.11 -8.19 -15.86
N LEU A 37 -4.96 -8.77 -15.02
CA LEU A 37 -4.60 -9.92 -14.20
C LEU A 37 -4.76 -11.18 -15.05
N ASP A 38 -3.67 -11.91 -15.28
CA ASP A 38 -3.64 -13.15 -16.08
C ASP A 38 -4.25 -14.36 -15.33
N ILE A 39 -5.42 -14.16 -14.72
CA ILE A 39 -6.12 -15.13 -13.89
C ILE A 39 -7.62 -15.09 -14.17
N MET A 40 -8.26 -16.25 -14.08
CA MET A 40 -9.70 -16.34 -14.24
C MET A 40 -10.42 -15.92 -12.94
N PRO A 41 -11.63 -15.33 -13.00
CA PRO A 41 -12.38 -14.91 -11.82
C PRO A 41 -12.63 -16.05 -10.82
N GLU A 42 -12.84 -17.28 -11.30
CA GLU A 42 -13.02 -18.46 -10.45
C GLU A 42 -11.78 -18.76 -9.60
N VAL A 43 -10.60 -18.64 -10.22
CA VAL A 43 -9.31 -18.91 -9.59
C VAL A 43 -8.98 -17.82 -8.57
N TYR A 44 -9.31 -16.57 -8.86
CA TYR A 44 -9.11 -15.46 -7.93
C TYR A 44 -9.91 -15.65 -6.63
N ILE A 45 -11.21 -15.94 -6.72
CA ILE A 45 -12.04 -16.17 -5.53
C ILE A 45 -11.55 -17.40 -4.74
N ALA A 46 -11.20 -18.49 -5.43
CA ALA A 46 -10.64 -19.67 -4.78
C ALA A 46 -9.35 -19.34 -4.03
N GLN A 47 -8.47 -18.53 -4.63
CA GLN A 47 -7.23 -18.08 -4.02
C GLN A 47 -7.48 -17.20 -2.79
N THR A 48 -8.40 -16.23 -2.85
CA THR A 48 -8.78 -15.37 -1.71
C THR A 48 -9.27 -16.22 -0.53
N ILE A 49 -10.16 -17.18 -0.79
CA ILE A 49 -10.72 -18.06 0.25
C ILE A 49 -9.62 -18.92 0.87
N LEU A 50 -8.78 -19.56 0.05
CA LEU A 50 -7.73 -20.46 0.56
C LEU A 50 -6.62 -19.72 1.30
N ILE A 51 -6.24 -18.51 0.88
CA ILE A 51 -5.30 -17.67 1.63
C ILE A 51 -5.90 -17.27 2.98
N THR A 52 -7.18 -16.90 3.01
CA THR A 52 -7.84 -16.52 4.27
C THR A 52 -7.94 -17.71 5.23
N ILE A 53 -8.29 -18.90 4.73
CA ILE A 53 -8.30 -20.14 5.51
C ILE A 53 -6.89 -20.46 6.03
N ALA A 54 -5.87 -20.40 5.17
CA ALA A 54 -4.49 -20.67 5.57
C ALA A 54 -4.00 -19.70 6.65
N VAL A 55 -4.25 -18.40 6.49
CA VAL A 55 -3.89 -17.39 7.51
C VAL A 55 -4.67 -17.60 8.80
N SER A 56 -5.96 -17.96 8.74
CA SER A 56 -6.74 -18.26 9.94
C SER A 56 -6.26 -19.53 10.65
N ALA A 57 -5.80 -20.54 9.91
CA ALA A 57 -5.23 -21.75 10.50
C ALA A 57 -3.88 -21.46 11.16
N ILE A 58 -3.03 -20.66 10.51
CA ILE A 58 -1.74 -20.21 11.07
C ILE A 58 -1.98 -19.35 12.32
N SER A 59 -2.94 -18.42 12.28
CA SER A 59 -3.23 -17.58 13.44
C SER A 59 -3.82 -18.39 14.60
N ALA A 60 -4.64 -19.41 14.32
CA ALA A 60 -5.11 -20.36 15.32
C ALA A 60 -3.96 -21.20 15.92
N LEU A 61 -2.99 -21.64 15.11
CA LEU A 61 -1.80 -22.34 15.60
C LEU A 61 -0.93 -21.43 16.48
N ILE A 62 -0.76 -20.17 16.11
CA ILE A 62 -0.05 -19.18 16.93
C ILE A 62 -0.78 -18.97 18.26
N LEU A 63 -2.10 -18.81 18.23
CA LEU A 63 -2.89 -18.68 19.46
C LEU A 63 -2.78 -19.95 20.33
N MET A 64 -2.82 -21.13 19.72
CA MET A 64 -2.63 -22.39 20.43
C MET A 64 -1.25 -22.43 21.09
N ALA A 65 -0.17 -22.06 20.40
CA ALA A 65 1.18 -22.05 20.97
C ALA A 65 1.36 -21.00 22.09
N VAL A 66 0.68 -19.86 22.00
CA VAL A 66 0.77 -18.78 23.00
C VAL A 66 -0.03 -19.12 24.26
N PHE A 67 -1.22 -19.69 24.10
CA PHE A 67 -2.17 -19.98 25.18
C PHE A 67 -2.19 -21.45 25.65
N PHE A 68 -1.30 -22.29 25.13
CA PHE A 68 -1.25 -23.70 25.55
C PHE A 68 -1.02 -23.79 27.07
N PRO A 69 -1.79 -24.61 27.80
CA PRO A 69 -1.57 -24.79 29.23
C PRO A 69 -0.17 -25.36 29.49
N GLU A 70 0.49 -24.88 30.54
CA GLU A 70 1.80 -25.29 31.05
C GLU A 70 3.03 -25.03 30.15
N ILE A 71 2.91 -25.15 28.82
CA ILE A 71 4.03 -25.05 27.86
C ILE A 71 3.93 -23.76 27.02
N GLY A 72 2.78 -23.10 27.02
CA GLY A 72 2.56 -21.89 26.23
C GLY A 72 3.44 -20.73 26.67
N ALA A 73 3.72 -19.80 25.74
CA ALA A 73 4.58 -18.65 26.02
C ALA A 73 4.11 -17.82 27.24
N ILE A 74 2.79 -17.70 27.43
CA ILE A 74 2.23 -16.99 28.59
C ILE A 74 2.43 -17.81 29.87
N ALA A 75 2.19 -19.13 29.85
CA ALA A 75 2.38 -19.98 31.02
C ALA A 75 3.86 -20.03 31.45
N LEU A 76 4.79 -20.11 30.49
CA LEU A 76 6.23 -20.00 30.74
C LEU A 76 6.61 -18.63 31.32
N TYR A 77 6.05 -17.55 30.79
CA TYR A 77 6.29 -16.20 31.32
C TYR A 77 5.75 -16.03 32.75
N GLU A 78 4.55 -16.54 33.02
CA GLU A 78 3.90 -16.50 34.34
C GLU A 78 4.51 -17.50 35.33
N GLY A 79 5.33 -18.45 34.87
CA GLY A 79 6.15 -19.33 35.70
C GLY A 79 7.48 -18.69 36.15
N LEU A 80 7.90 -17.57 35.53
CA LEU A 80 9.12 -16.85 35.91
C LEU A 80 8.87 -15.92 37.10
N MET A 81 9.90 -15.73 37.90
CA MET A 81 9.86 -14.81 39.05
C MET A 81 9.90 -13.34 38.62
N ASP A 82 9.24 -12.47 39.39
CA ASP A 82 9.24 -11.02 39.18
C ASP A 82 10.61 -10.41 39.55
N PRO A 83 11.31 -9.74 38.61
CA PRO A 83 12.64 -9.17 38.87
C PRO A 83 12.63 -8.05 39.91
N ALA A 84 11.48 -7.42 40.19
CA ALA A 84 11.38 -6.38 41.21
C ALA A 84 11.45 -6.95 42.66
N ILE A 85 11.20 -8.25 42.82
CA ILE A 85 11.08 -8.90 44.14
C ILE A 85 12.22 -9.91 44.36
N ASP A 86 12.95 -10.28 43.31
CA ASP A 86 14.10 -11.19 43.35
C ASP A 86 15.10 -10.85 44.46
N ASN A 87 15.53 -9.58 44.53
CA ASN A 87 16.46 -9.12 45.57
C ASN A 87 15.89 -9.25 47.00
N LYS A 88 14.59 -9.02 47.17
CA LYS A 88 13.94 -9.07 48.50
C LYS A 88 13.82 -10.51 49.01
N CYS A 89 13.53 -11.44 48.12
CA CYS A 89 13.50 -12.85 48.51
C CYS A 89 14.91 -13.40 48.73
N PHE A 90 15.90 -12.96 47.96
CA PHE A 90 17.31 -13.34 48.18
C PHE A 90 17.80 -12.87 49.56
N GLU A 91 17.53 -11.61 49.91
CA GLU A 91 17.85 -11.07 51.23
C GLU A 91 17.11 -11.82 52.35
N TRP A 92 15.83 -12.14 52.18
CA TRP A 92 15.05 -12.85 53.19
C TRP A 92 15.62 -14.24 53.49
N VAL A 93 15.97 -15.01 52.46
CA VAL A 93 16.61 -16.34 52.59
C VAL A 93 17.96 -16.24 53.29
N TYR A 94 18.75 -15.21 52.98
CA TYR A 94 20.06 -15.01 53.60
C TYR A 94 19.96 -14.81 55.12
N TRP A 95 18.96 -14.05 55.57
CA TRP A 95 18.76 -13.71 56.99
C TRP A 95 17.91 -14.71 57.79
N ASN A 96 17.09 -15.56 57.15
CA ASN A 96 16.13 -16.45 57.83
C ASN A 96 16.41 -17.94 57.56
N LYS A 97 17.63 -18.39 57.79
CA LYS A 97 18.08 -19.76 57.47
C LYS A 97 17.31 -20.88 58.18
N ASP A 98 16.76 -20.58 59.36
CA ASP A 98 16.09 -21.56 60.22
C ASP A 98 14.62 -21.79 59.83
N LEU A 99 14.07 -20.91 59.01
CA LEU A 99 12.68 -20.91 58.54
C LEU A 99 12.56 -21.33 57.06
N ILE A 100 13.67 -21.78 56.47
CA ILE A 100 13.73 -22.23 55.08
C ILE A 100 13.03 -23.58 54.97
N ASP A 101 12.08 -23.65 54.04
CA ASP A 101 11.43 -24.89 53.63
C ASP A 101 11.78 -25.18 52.17
N ASP A 102 12.67 -26.16 51.96
CA ASP A 102 13.12 -26.59 50.63
C ASP A 102 12.00 -27.27 49.81
N SER A 103 10.85 -27.58 50.42
CA SER A 103 9.69 -28.14 49.72
C SER A 103 8.85 -27.08 49.00
N LEU A 104 9.05 -25.79 49.28
CA LEU A 104 8.28 -24.68 48.74
C LEU A 104 9.05 -23.89 47.65
N PRO A 105 8.34 -23.29 46.66
CA PRO A 105 8.98 -22.47 45.65
C PRO A 105 9.71 -21.27 46.28
N TYR A 106 10.97 -21.08 45.89
CA TYR A 106 11.91 -20.11 46.50
C TYR A 106 11.97 -20.24 48.04
N GLN A 107 12.18 -21.46 48.54
CA GLN A 107 12.56 -21.72 49.94
C GLN A 107 11.59 -21.16 50.99
N GLY A 108 10.31 -20.99 50.63
CA GLY A 108 9.27 -20.46 51.51
C GLY A 108 9.22 -18.94 51.66
N CYS A 109 9.84 -18.17 50.74
CA CYS A 109 9.84 -16.70 50.82
C CYS A 109 8.40 -16.13 50.87
N PRO A 110 8.04 -15.34 51.90
CA PRO A 110 6.69 -14.78 52.05
C PRO A 110 6.33 -13.73 51.00
N TYR A 111 7.34 -13.19 50.31
CA TYR A 111 7.18 -12.22 49.22
C TYR A 111 7.18 -12.87 47.83
N TYR A 112 7.24 -14.20 47.75
CA TYR A 112 7.29 -14.91 46.47
C TYR A 112 6.06 -14.57 45.62
N ARG A 113 6.31 -13.98 44.45
CA ARG A 113 5.29 -13.67 43.46
C ARG A 113 5.84 -13.95 42.07
N THR A 114 5.03 -14.62 41.26
CA THR A 114 5.34 -14.84 39.85
C THR A 114 4.90 -13.65 39.00
N ARG A 115 5.46 -13.53 37.79
CA ARG A 115 5.01 -12.51 36.84
C ARG A 115 3.56 -12.79 36.45
N VAL A 116 2.76 -11.74 36.32
CA VAL A 116 1.39 -11.84 35.82
C VAL A 116 1.35 -11.15 34.46
N PHE A 117 0.93 -11.86 33.42
CA PHE A 117 0.78 -11.24 32.12
C PHE A 117 -0.50 -10.40 32.11
N PRO A 118 -0.44 -9.12 31.71
CA PRO A 118 -1.59 -8.23 31.80
C PRO A 118 -2.81 -8.78 31.06
N GLY A 119 -3.96 -8.84 31.72
CA GLY A 119 -5.19 -9.42 31.16
C GLY A 119 -5.64 -8.73 29.86
N PHE A 120 -5.49 -7.41 29.76
CA PHE A 120 -5.80 -6.67 28.54
C PHE A 120 -4.92 -7.09 27.35
N ALA A 121 -3.66 -7.45 27.59
CA ALA A 121 -2.75 -7.89 26.54
C ALA A 121 -3.11 -9.31 26.05
N LYS A 122 -3.59 -10.19 26.94
CA LYS A 122 -4.14 -11.50 26.53
C LYS A 122 -5.31 -11.31 25.58
N VAL A 123 -6.25 -10.43 25.94
CA VAL A 123 -7.42 -10.10 25.10
C VAL A 123 -6.99 -9.45 23.78
N ALA A 124 -5.99 -8.55 23.80
CA ALA A 124 -5.48 -7.91 22.60
C ALA A 124 -4.84 -8.92 21.62
N ILE A 125 -4.05 -9.88 22.12
CA ILE A 125 -3.45 -10.94 21.28
C ILE A 125 -4.54 -11.78 20.60
N VAL A 126 -5.56 -12.19 21.35
CA VAL A 126 -6.71 -12.94 20.79
C VAL A 126 -7.46 -12.10 19.76
N GLY A 127 -7.70 -10.82 20.05
CA GLY A 127 -8.36 -9.90 19.11
C GLY A 127 -7.57 -9.72 17.81
N VAL A 128 -6.25 -9.52 17.91
CA VAL A 128 -5.38 -9.29 16.75
C VAL A 128 -5.28 -10.55 15.88
N PHE A 129 -4.92 -11.70 16.44
CA PHE A 129 -4.70 -12.92 15.67
C PHE A 129 -6.00 -13.66 15.33
N GLY A 130 -7.02 -13.58 16.18
CA GLY A 130 -8.30 -14.25 15.97
C GLY A 130 -9.23 -13.51 15.02
N VAL A 131 -9.27 -12.18 15.09
CA VAL A 131 -10.25 -11.38 14.33
C VAL A 131 -9.55 -10.48 13.32
N ILE A 132 -8.60 -9.65 13.75
CA ILE A 132 -8.03 -8.60 12.88
C ILE A 132 -7.23 -9.21 11.74
N ALA A 133 -6.36 -10.19 12.00
CA ALA A 133 -5.49 -10.77 10.98
C ALA A 133 -6.29 -11.48 9.86
N PRO A 134 -7.21 -12.42 10.14
CA PRO A 134 -8.03 -13.04 9.09
C PRO A 134 -8.91 -12.03 8.35
N PHE A 135 -9.51 -11.07 9.06
CA PHE A 135 -10.35 -10.04 8.46
C PHE A 135 -9.55 -9.10 7.54
N ALA A 136 -8.37 -8.67 7.98
CA ALA A 136 -7.48 -7.84 7.19
C ALA A 136 -7.00 -8.59 5.93
N THR A 137 -6.60 -9.85 6.06
CA THR A 137 -6.22 -10.69 4.92
C THR A 137 -7.38 -10.85 3.93
N TRP A 138 -8.60 -11.13 4.41
CA TRP A 138 -9.78 -11.21 3.54
C TRP A 138 -10.02 -9.89 2.81
N LYS A 139 -9.97 -8.76 3.52
CA LYS A 139 -10.22 -7.42 2.94
C LYS A 139 -9.18 -7.04 1.89
N VAL A 140 -7.89 -7.26 2.18
CA VAL A 140 -6.80 -6.95 1.24
C VAL A 140 -6.85 -7.87 0.03
N SER A 141 -7.01 -9.17 0.23
CA SER A 141 -7.03 -10.14 -0.87
C SER A 141 -8.30 -10.09 -1.71
N SER A 142 -9.45 -9.71 -1.16
CA SER A 142 -10.67 -9.49 -1.97
C SER A 142 -10.61 -8.19 -2.77
N ASN A 143 -10.04 -7.13 -2.21
CA ASN A 143 -9.92 -5.83 -2.87
C ASN A 143 -8.71 -5.72 -3.82
N GLY A 144 -7.86 -6.75 -3.87
CA GLY A 144 -6.64 -6.77 -4.70
C GLY A 144 -6.91 -6.49 -6.19
N ALA A 145 -7.96 -7.08 -6.77
CA ALA A 145 -8.32 -6.89 -8.17
C ALA A 145 -8.75 -5.44 -8.47
N ALA A 146 -9.58 -4.84 -7.60
CA ALA A 146 -10.00 -3.45 -7.74
C ALA A 146 -8.80 -2.50 -7.59
N SER A 147 -7.90 -2.79 -6.65
CA SER A 147 -6.67 -2.02 -6.46
C SER A 147 -5.72 -2.13 -7.67
N ALA A 148 -5.60 -3.31 -8.27
CA ALA A 148 -4.79 -3.52 -9.48
C ALA A 148 -5.37 -2.76 -10.68
N ALA A 149 -6.69 -2.80 -10.88
CA ALA A 149 -7.38 -2.03 -11.91
C ALA A 149 -7.16 -0.52 -11.72
N LYS A 150 -7.33 -0.01 -10.49
CA LYS A 150 -7.09 1.40 -10.17
C LYS A 150 -5.64 1.80 -10.45
N LYS A 151 -4.67 1.03 -9.94
CA LYS A 151 -3.24 1.31 -10.14
C LYS A 151 -2.85 1.34 -11.63
N ARG A 152 -3.41 0.44 -12.44
CA ARG A 152 -3.22 0.48 -13.90
C ARG A 152 -3.90 1.68 -14.54
N GLY A 153 -5.12 2.03 -14.10
CA GLY A 153 -5.83 3.22 -14.56
C GLY A 153 -5.02 4.49 -14.31
N ASP A 154 -4.47 4.66 -13.11
CA ASP A 154 -3.65 5.82 -12.72
C ASP A 154 -2.39 5.93 -13.61
N LYS A 155 -1.71 4.81 -13.86
CA LYS A 155 -0.57 4.76 -14.80
C LYS A 155 -0.96 5.16 -16.22
N ILE A 156 -2.09 4.66 -16.72
CA ILE A 156 -2.58 5.01 -18.06
C ILE A 156 -2.85 6.52 -18.13
N GLU A 157 -3.53 7.11 -17.14
CA GLU A 157 -3.84 8.54 -17.12
C GLU A 157 -2.59 9.42 -17.15
N LYS A 158 -1.52 8.98 -16.49
CA LYS A 158 -0.23 9.68 -16.48
C LYS A 158 0.41 9.76 -17.88
N TYR A 159 0.35 8.69 -18.66
CA TYR A 159 0.94 8.64 -20.01
C TYR A 159 -0.03 9.08 -21.13
N LEU A 160 -1.33 9.14 -20.84
CA LEU A 160 -2.36 9.45 -21.83
C LEU A 160 -2.20 10.82 -22.51
N PRO A 161 -1.82 11.92 -21.84
CA PRO A 161 -1.59 13.21 -22.50
C PRO A 161 -0.51 13.14 -23.58
N TYR A 162 0.56 12.39 -23.33
CA TYR A 162 1.67 12.20 -24.27
C TYR A 162 1.25 11.31 -25.43
N ALA A 163 0.56 10.20 -25.16
CA ALA A 163 0.03 9.31 -26.20
C ALA A 163 -1.01 10.04 -27.08
N ALA A 164 -1.90 10.84 -26.48
CA ALA A 164 -2.87 11.66 -27.21
C ALA A 164 -2.18 12.70 -28.10
N SER A 165 -1.16 13.39 -27.59
CA SER A 165 -0.34 14.32 -28.39
C SER A 165 0.32 13.63 -29.57
N TYR A 166 0.82 12.40 -29.36
CA TYR A 166 1.38 11.59 -30.44
C TYR A 166 0.33 11.18 -31.48
N THR A 167 -0.88 10.79 -31.06
CA THR A 167 -1.98 10.51 -31.99
C THR A 167 -2.39 11.73 -32.80
N ALA A 168 -2.38 12.91 -32.18
CA ALA A 168 -2.68 14.17 -32.86
C ALA A 168 -1.62 14.52 -33.91
N ALA A 169 -0.33 14.36 -33.58
CA ALA A 169 0.78 14.59 -34.50
C ALA A 169 0.73 13.62 -35.71
N MET A 170 0.51 12.33 -35.43
CA MET A 170 0.39 11.32 -36.49
C MET A 170 -0.85 11.55 -37.36
N SER A 171 -1.97 11.91 -36.76
CA SER A 171 -3.19 12.25 -37.51
C SER A 171 -3.03 13.54 -38.31
N ALA A 172 -2.23 14.50 -37.83
CA ALA A 172 -1.90 15.71 -38.58
C ALA A 172 -1.04 15.40 -39.82
N ALA A 173 -0.20 14.37 -39.73
CA ALA A 173 0.55 13.78 -40.84
C ALA A 173 -0.27 12.81 -41.72
N ASN A 174 -1.62 12.81 -41.59
CA ASN A 174 -2.54 11.95 -42.33
C ASN A 174 -2.29 10.44 -42.16
N ALA A 175 -1.75 10.01 -41.02
CA ALA A 175 -1.65 8.59 -40.71
C ALA A 175 -3.05 8.00 -40.46
N THR A 176 -3.28 6.78 -40.96
CA THR A 176 -4.53 6.05 -40.68
C THR A 176 -4.57 5.58 -39.22
N PRO A 177 -5.75 5.43 -38.60
CA PRO A 177 -5.87 4.97 -37.21
C PRO A 177 -5.11 3.67 -36.92
N GLY A 178 -5.15 2.70 -37.83
CA GLY A 178 -4.37 1.46 -37.70
C GLY A 178 -2.86 1.68 -37.62
N LYS A 179 -2.31 2.62 -38.41
CA LYS A 179 -0.89 3.00 -38.32
C LYS A 179 -0.56 3.73 -37.03
N ILE A 180 -1.47 4.59 -36.54
CA ILE A 180 -1.30 5.31 -35.27
C ILE A 180 -1.20 4.31 -34.12
N PHE A 181 -2.16 3.38 -33.99
CA PHE A 181 -2.14 2.37 -32.93
C PHE A 181 -0.97 1.41 -33.04
N ARG A 182 -0.55 1.02 -34.26
CA ARG A 182 0.70 0.26 -34.47
C ARG A 182 1.89 1.00 -33.90
N SER A 183 2.01 2.29 -34.17
CA SER A 183 3.16 3.07 -33.74
C SER A 183 3.18 3.31 -32.23
N LEU A 184 2.02 3.54 -31.62
CA LEU A 184 1.90 3.56 -30.15
C LEU A 184 2.33 2.22 -29.53
N ALA A 185 1.89 1.10 -30.11
CA ALA A 185 2.20 -0.25 -29.62
C ALA A 185 3.70 -0.59 -29.66
N MET A 186 4.44 -0.05 -30.65
CA MET A 186 5.87 -0.29 -30.78
C MET A 186 6.72 0.49 -29.76
N ASN A 187 6.20 1.59 -29.21
CA ASN A 187 6.92 2.50 -28.31
C ASN A 187 6.42 2.36 -26.86
N LYS A 188 6.53 1.15 -26.31
CA LYS A 188 6.07 0.82 -24.95
C LYS A 188 6.87 1.50 -23.85
N ASP A 189 8.16 1.73 -24.09
CA ASP A 189 9.07 2.46 -23.22
C ASP A 189 8.60 3.89 -22.95
N ILE A 190 7.96 4.55 -23.93
CA ILE A 190 7.47 5.92 -23.80
C ILE A 190 6.04 5.97 -23.26
N TYR A 191 5.14 5.13 -23.75
CA TYR A 191 3.70 5.24 -23.48
C TYR A 191 3.15 4.23 -22.46
N GLY A 192 4.00 3.32 -21.94
CA GLY A 192 3.65 2.39 -20.88
C GLY A 192 2.41 1.54 -21.18
N ASP A 193 1.47 1.50 -20.24
CA ASP A 193 0.26 0.68 -20.34
C ASP A 193 -0.71 1.15 -21.46
N VAL A 194 -0.57 2.40 -21.96
CA VAL A 194 -1.33 2.88 -23.13
C VAL A 194 -0.89 2.16 -24.41
N ALA A 195 0.40 1.87 -24.54
CA ALA A 195 0.94 1.10 -25.67
C ALA A 195 0.38 -0.33 -25.70
N ASP A 196 0.17 -0.93 -24.53
CA ASP A 196 -0.43 -2.26 -24.42
C ASP A 196 -1.89 -2.25 -24.92
N ASP A 197 -2.70 -1.26 -24.54
CA ASP A 197 -4.07 -1.13 -25.05
C ASP A 197 -4.10 -0.84 -26.56
N ALA A 198 -3.17 -0.02 -27.05
CA ALA A 198 -2.99 0.23 -28.48
C ALA A 198 -2.58 -1.03 -29.25
N ALA A 199 -1.74 -1.90 -28.65
CA ALA A 199 -1.33 -3.17 -29.25
C ALA A 199 -2.52 -4.12 -29.42
N ILE A 200 -3.42 -4.17 -28.43
CA ILE A 200 -4.65 -4.98 -28.52
C ILE A 200 -5.56 -4.43 -29.62
N ILE A 201 -5.72 -3.11 -29.73
CA ILE A 201 -6.51 -2.50 -30.82
C ILE A 201 -5.90 -2.84 -32.19
N TYR A 202 -4.58 -2.68 -32.34
CA TYR A 202 -3.90 -2.99 -33.59
C TYR A 202 -4.02 -4.47 -33.98
N ARG A 203 -3.94 -5.37 -33.00
CA ARG A 203 -4.15 -6.81 -33.15
C ARG A 203 -5.57 -7.12 -33.60
N ASP A 204 -6.56 -6.51 -32.96
CA ASP A 204 -7.99 -6.73 -33.26
C ASP A 204 -8.31 -6.30 -34.70
N ILE A 205 -7.71 -5.21 -35.18
CA ILE A 205 -7.89 -4.73 -36.57
C ILE A 205 -7.12 -5.60 -37.59
N THR A 206 -5.84 -5.88 -37.31
CA THR A 206 -4.93 -6.45 -38.32
C THR A 206 -4.96 -7.97 -38.37
N LEU A 207 -5.04 -8.63 -37.21
CA LEU A 207 -4.99 -10.09 -37.12
C LEU A 207 -6.38 -10.71 -37.07
N MET A 208 -7.32 -10.08 -36.33
CA MET A 208 -8.67 -10.61 -36.16
C MET A 208 -9.64 -10.11 -37.24
N GLY A 209 -9.27 -9.09 -38.01
CA GLY A 209 -10.09 -8.55 -39.09
C GLY A 209 -11.34 -7.79 -38.63
N TYR A 210 -11.39 -7.37 -37.36
CA TYR A 210 -12.49 -6.53 -36.88
C TYR A 210 -12.43 -5.14 -37.52
N ASP A 211 -13.59 -4.56 -37.80
CA ASP A 211 -13.66 -3.16 -38.20
C ASP A 211 -13.20 -2.24 -37.06
N LEU A 212 -12.73 -1.04 -37.42
CA LEU A 212 -12.20 -0.07 -36.46
C LEU A 212 -13.22 0.27 -35.37
N ILE A 213 -14.50 0.43 -35.70
CA ILE A 213 -15.52 0.82 -34.71
C ILE A 213 -15.73 -0.31 -33.71
N THR A 214 -15.82 -1.56 -34.17
CA THR A 214 -15.94 -2.74 -33.30
C THR A 214 -14.71 -2.94 -32.43
N ALA A 215 -13.50 -2.84 -32.99
CA ALA A 215 -12.25 -2.93 -32.23
C ALA A 215 -12.19 -1.85 -31.13
N MET A 216 -12.68 -0.65 -31.41
CA MET A 216 -12.75 0.43 -30.43
C MET A 216 -13.81 0.22 -29.36
N LYS A 217 -14.98 -0.31 -29.69
CA LYS A 217 -16.00 -0.67 -28.69
C LYS A 217 -15.46 -1.71 -27.70
N MET A 218 -14.77 -2.73 -28.21
CA MET A 218 -14.07 -3.71 -27.37
C MET A 218 -12.96 -3.07 -26.52
N ALA A 219 -12.33 -2.00 -27.01
CA ALA A 219 -11.33 -1.23 -26.28
C ALA A 219 -11.91 -0.40 -25.12
N VAL A 220 -13.10 0.17 -25.31
CA VAL A 220 -13.85 0.89 -24.27
C VAL A 220 -14.18 -0.04 -23.10
N ASP A 221 -14.64 -1.25 -23.36
CA ASP A 221 -15.05 -2.20 -22.31
C ASP A 221 -13.88 -2.67 -21.44
N ARG A 222 -12.67 -2.77 -22.02
CA ARG A 222 -11.45 -3.20 -21.32
C ARG A 222 -10.61 -2.07 -20.71
N ALA A 223 -10.94 -0.81 -21.01
CA ALA A 223 -10.16 0.33 -20.54
C ALA A 223 -10.23 0.47 -19.01
N ALA A 224 -9.06 0.61 -18.38
CA ALA A 224 -8.94 0.74 -16.93
C ALA A 224 -9.14 2.17 -16.43
N SER A 225 -8.84 3.19 -17.26
CA SER A 225 -9.00 4.59 -16.88
C SER A 225 -10.25 5.24 -17.51
N PRO A 226 -10.95 6.11 -16.76
CA PRO A 226 -12.04 6.92 -17.29
C PRO A 226 -11.63 7.75 -18.50
N TRP A 227 -10.47 8.41 -18.45
CA TRP A 227 -10.01 9.24 -19.58
C TRP A 227 -9.70 8.43 -20.84
N LEU A 228 -9.11 7.25 -20.71
CA LEU A 228 -8.88 6.40 -21.88
C LEU A 228 -10.21 5.91 -22.47
N THR A 229 -11.17 5.59 -21.60
CA THR A 229 -12.54 5.23 -22.00
C THR A 229 -13.19 6.37 -22.81
N GLU A 230 -13.13 7.60 -22.31
CA GLU A 230 -13.63 8.80 -23.00
C GLU A 230 -12.90 9.08 -24.30
N PHE A 231 -11.58 8.86 -24.35
CA PHE A 231 -10.79 9.02 -25.58
C PHE A 231 -11.28 8.07 -26.67
N PHE A 232 -11.48 6.79 -26.34
CA PHE A 232 -11.98 5.79 -27.28
C PHE A 232 -13.45 6.02 -27.65
N GLN A 233 -14.30 6.36 -26.69
CA GLN A 233 -15.71 6.70 -26.94
C GLN A 233 -15.85 7.93 -27.85
N GLY A 234 -15.08 8.99 -27.60
CA GLY A 234 -15.06 10.19 -28.44
C GLY A 234 -14.59 9.90 -29.87
N MET A 235 -13.64 8.98 -30.02
CA MET A 235 -13.17 8.54 -31.33
C MET A 235 -14.26 7.76 -32.09
N ILE A 236 -14.98 6.86 -31.42
CA ILE A 236 -16.13 6.15 -31.98
C ILE A 236 -17.20 7.16 -32.42
N GLY A 237 -17.56 8.11 -31.54
CA GLY A 237 -18.56 9.14 -31.83
C GLY A 237 -18.18 9.96 -33.07
N THR A 238 -16.93 10.40 -33.15
CA THR A 238 -16.41 11.15 -34.30
C THR A 238 -16.46 10.33 -35.60
N LEU A 239 -16.05 9.06 -35.55
CA LEU A 239 -16.09 8.17 -36.71
C LEU A 239 -17.52 7.89 -37.18
N THR A 240 -18.44 7.63 -36.26
CA THR A 240 -19.84 7.34 -36.60
C THR A 240 -20.60 8.56 -37.13
N ALA A 241 -20.22 9.76 -36.69
CA ALA A 241 -20.81 11.01 -37.17
C ALA A 241 -20.20 11.51 -38.50
N GLY A 242 -19.21 10.81 -39.06
CA GLY A 242 -18.48 11.27 -40.24
C GLY A 242 -17.58 12.49 -39.98
N GLY A 243 -17.24 12.74 -38.71
CA GLY A 243 -16.40 13.85 -38.29
C GLY A 243 -14.92 13.67 -38.61
N GLN A 244 -14.16 14.75 -38.51
CA GLN A 244 -12.72 14.73 -38.76
C GLN A 244 -11.94 14.25 -37.52
N LEU A 245 -11.39 13.03 -37.60
CA LEU A 245 -10.55 12.45 -36.54
C LEU A 245 -9.34 13.32 -36.17
N LYS A 246 -8.75 14.02 -37.16
CA LYS A 246 -7.62 14.93 -36.93
C LYS A 246 -7.96 16.02 -35.92
N LEU A 247 -9.11 16.68 -36.10
CA LEU A 247 -9.55 17.74 -35.20
C LEU A 247 -9.88 17.18 -33.81
N PHE A 248 -10.50 16.00 -33.74
CA PHE A 248 -10.76 15.31 -32.49
C PHE A 248 -9.47 15.05 -31.69
N PHE A 249 -8.45 14.45 -32.31
CA PHE A 249 -7.18 14.15 -31.63
C PHE A 249 -6.45 15.43 -31.18
N LEU A 250 -6.44 16.48 -32.00
CA LEU A 250 -5.84 17.77 -31.64
C LEU A 250 -6.51 18.38 -30.40
N ASN A 251 -7.84 18.47 -30.42
CA ASN A 251 -8.60 19.02 -29.28
C ASN A 251 -8.41 18.19 -28.01
N ARG A 252 -8.38 16.86 -28.14
CA ARG A 252 -8.25 15.96 -26.99
C ARG A 252 -6.83 15.92 -26.43
N ALA A 253 -5.82 16.05 -27.29
CA ALA A 253 -4.43 16.22 -26.87
C ALA A 253 -4.25 17.53 -26.10
N GLU A 254 -4.79 18.65 -26.60
CA GLU A 254 -4.72 19.93 -25.91
C GLU A 254 -5.43 19.89 -24.55
N HIS A 255 -6.62 19.29 -24.49
CA HIS A 255 -7.36 19.10 -23.25
C HIS A 255 -6.55 18.32 -22.20
N TYR A 256 -6.01 17.16 -22.57
CA TYR A 256 -5.21 16.36 -21.63
C TYR A 256 -3.88 17.02 -21.24
N MET A 257 -3.23 17.72 -22.16
CA MET A 257 -2.00 18.46 -21.86
C MET A 257 -2.26 19.64 -20.92
N ARG A 258 -3.40 20.33 -21.09
CA ARG A 258 -3.82 21.39 -20.17
C ARG A 258 -4.06 20.85 -18.76
N GLU A 259 -4.80 19.75 -18.65
CA GLU A 259 -5.06 19.12 -17.36
C GLU A 259 -3.77 18.60 -16.70
N ASN A 260 -2.85 18.03 -17.48
CA ASN A 260 -1.54 17.60 -16.99
C ASN A 260 -0.72 18.79 -16.45
N ARG A 261 -0.72 19.94 -17.14
CA ARG A 261 -0.07 21.17 -16.65
C ARG A 261 -0.67 21.65 -15.34
N THR A 262 -2.00 21.61 -15.21
CA THR A 262 -2.69 21.96 -13.96
C THR A 262 -2.34 20.99 -12.82
N ARG A 263 -2.29 19.68 -13.09
CA ARG A 263 -1.88 18.66 -12.11
C ARG A 263 -0.43 18.87 -11.66
N LEU A 264 0.48 19.15 -12.59
CA LEU A 264 1.88 19.46 -12.28
C LEU A 264 2.02 20.73 -11.46
N HIS A 265 1.26 21.78 -11.79
CA HIS A 265 1.30 23.04 -11.02
C HIS A 265 0.85 22.84 -9.57
N LYS A 266 -0.26 22.12 -9.33
CA LYS A 266 -0.73 21.78 -7.97
C LYS A 266 0.31 20.99 -7.19
N PHE A 267 1.05 20.13 -7.86
CA PHE A 267 2.14 19.38 -7.24
C PHE A 267 3.32 20.29 -6.85
N LEU A 268 3.76 21.17 -7.75
CA LEU A 268 4.82 22.14 -7.46
C LEU A 268 4.44 23.05 -6.29
N GLU A 269 3.17 23.47 -6.23
CA GLU A 269 2.62 24.22 -5.10
C GLU A 269 2.66 23.41 -3.80
N SER A 270 2.35 22.11 -3.85
CA SER A 270 2.46 21.23 -2.68
C SER A 270 3.90 21.08 -2.19
N ILE A 271 4.87 20.95 -3.10
CA ILE A 271 6.31 20.94 -2.73
C ILE A 271 6.72 22.28 -2.13
N ALA A 272 6.26 23.40 -2.71
CA ALA A 272 6.58 24.74 -2.20
C ALA A 272 6.08 24.93 -0.76
N LEU A 273 4.83 24.51 -0.47
CA LEU A 273 4.27 24.54 0.88
C LEU A 273 5.05 23.65 1.85
N LEU A 274 5.48 22.46 1.42
CA LEU A 274 6.34 21.60 2.24
C LEU A 274 7.69 22.26 2.54
N ALA A 275 8.33 22.89 1.54
CA ALA A 275 9.59 23.60 1.71
C ALA A 275 9.47 24.82 2.64
N GLU A 276 8.39 25.59 2.52
CA GLU A 276 8.09 26.71 3.42
C GLU A 276 7.92 26.22 4.86
N SER A 277 7.11 25.18 5.07
CA SER A 277 6.90 24.61 6.40
C SER A 277 8.20 24.04 7.00
N TYR A 278 9.08 23.48 6.18
CA TYR A 278 10.37 22.95 6.61
C TYR A 278 11.28 24.04 7.17
N ILE A 279 11.39 25.19 6.48
CA ILE A 279 12.23 26.29 6.94
C ILE A 279 11.71 26.84 8.28
N VAL A 280 10.39 26.94 8.46
CA VAL A 280 9.80 27.46 9.71
C VAL A 280 9.93 26.46 10.86
N VAL A 281 9.47 25.22 10.67
CA VAL A 281 9.33 24.22 11.74
C VAL A 281 10.63 23.48 12.02
N ALA A 282 11.37 23.07 10.98
CA ALA A 282 12.57 22.24 11.17
C ALA A 282 13.85 23.07 11.32
N VAL A 283 13.91 24.30 10.78
CA VAL A 283 15.12 25.13 10.84
C VAL A 283 14.98 26.28 11.82
N ALA A 284 14.00 27.17 11.62
CA ALA A 284 13.88 28.39 12.41
C ALA A 284 13.49 28.10 13.87
N MET A 285 12.45 27.29 14.11
CA MET A 285 11.97 27.00 15.47
C MET A 285 13.05 26.36 16.38
N PRO A 286 13.82 25.34 15.94
CA PRO A 286 14.91 24.79 16.75
C PRO A 286 16.05 25.78 16.94
N LEU A 287 16.39 26.58 15.92
CA LEU A 287 17.42 27.61 16.05
C LEU A 287 17.03 28.65 17.12
N PHE A 288 15.79 29.14 17.10
CA PHE A 288 15.28 30.06 18.12
C PHE A 288 15.32 29.42 19.51
N LEU A 289 14.90 28.15 19.63
CA LEU A 289 14.96 27.41 20.90
C LEU A 289 16.41 27.34 21.42
N ILE A 290 17.37 26.97 20.56
CA ILE A 290 18.79 26.88 20.95
C ILE A 290 19.32 28.24 21.40
N VAL A 291 19.08 29.30 20.63
CA VAL A 291 19.54 30.65 20.98
C VAL A 291 18.95 31.11 22.30
N MET A 292 17.65 30.90 22.53
CA MET A 292 16.98 31.25 23.78
C MET A 292 17.53 30.45 24.97
N LEU A 293 17.78 29.14 24.80
CA LEU A 293 18.38 28.29 25.83
C LEU A 293 19.80 28.75 26.18
N VAL A 294 20.62 29.10 25.19
CA VAL A 294 21.98 29.62 25.40
C VAL A 294 21.96 30.93 26.18
N ILE A 295 21.06 31.87 25.83
CA ILE A 295 20.91 33.14 26.55
C ILE A 295 20.44 32.90 27.98
N MET A 296 19.43 32.03 28.19
CA MET A 296 18.91 31.72 29.52
C MET A 296 19.98 31.10 30.42
N PHE A 297 20.80 30.20 29.87
CA PHE A 297 21.92 29.60 30.59
C PHE A 297 22.94 30.66 31.05
N TRP A 298 23.23 31.65 30.20
CA TRP A 298 24.19 32.71 30.48
C TRP A 298 23.65 33.77 31.46
N VAL A 299 22.38 34.18 31.29
CA VAL A 299 21.74 35.25 32.07
C VAL A 299 21.26 34.76 33.43
N SER A 300 20.82 33.50 33.55
CA SER A 300 20.17 33.02 34.76
C SER A 300 21.15 32.76 35.92
N GLY A 301 22.44 32.54 35.66
CA GLY A 301 23.54 32.45 36.65
C GLY A 301 23.45 31.35 37.73
N SER A 302 22.25 30.99 38.19
CA SER A 302 21.95 30.05 39.28
C SER A 302 20.53 29.46 39.25
N GLY A 303 19.61 29.90 38.38
CA GLY A 303 18.17 29.60 38.50
C GLY A 303 17.59 28.47 37.62
N ALA A 304 18.22 28.16 36.48
CA ALA A 304 17.70 27.13 35.56
C ALA A 304 18.85 26.29 34.96
N GLN A 305 19.43 25.42 35.79
CA GLN A 305 20.34 24.40 35.31
C GLN A 305 19.53 23.30 34.61
N MET A 306 19.28 23.46 33.31
CA MET A 306 18.90 22.31 32.50
C MET A 306 20.01 21.26 32.61
N SER A 307 19.67 20.04 32.99
CA SER A 307 20.65 18.95 33.04
C SER A 307 21.30 18.78 31.67
N GLU A 308 22.61 18.62 31.63
CA GLU A 308 23.40 18.38 30.41
C GLU A 308 22.76 17.29 29.52
N GLY A 309 22.22 16.22 30.13
CA GLY A 309 21.52 15.14 29.43
C GLY A 309 20.26 15.56 28.67
N MET A 310 19.53 16.58 29.14
CA MET A 310 18.33 17.07 28.43
C MET A 310 18.70 17.95 27.24
N LEU A 311 19.80 18.69 27.30
CA LEU A 311 20.31 19.50 26.20
C LEU A 311 20.87 18.60 25.08
N TYR A 312 21.65 17.58 25.45
CA TYR A 312 22.06 16.53 24.51
C TYR A 312 20.86 15.77 23.92
N GLY A 313 19.83 15.48 24.73
CA GLY A 313 18.61 14.84 24.25
C GLY A 313 17.84 15.65 23.21
N ILE A 314 17.78 16.97 23.36
CA ILE A 314 17.14 17.86 22.37
C ILE A 314 17.99 17.94 21.09
N VAL A 315 19.29 18.16 21.21
CA VAL A 315 20.18 18.39 20.05
C VAL A 315 20.44 17.10 19.26
N LEU A 316 20.72 15.99 19.93
CA LEU A 316 21.04 14.71 19.27
C LEU A 316 19.82 13.81 19.07
N GLY A 317 18.72 14.04 19.80
CA GLY A 317 17.49 13.25 19.67
C GLY A 317 16.43 13.98 18.87
N PHE A 318 15.90 15.08 19.43
CA PHE A 318 14.72 15.76 18.90
C PHE A 318 14.95 16.40 17.53
N ILE A 319 16.07 17.11 17.33
CA ILE A 319 16.37 17.76 16.05
C ILE A 319 16.54 16.74 14.91
N PRO A 320 17.38 15.68 15.03
CA PRO A 320 17.49 14.66 14.00
C PRO A 320 16.16 13.95 13.73
N MET A 321 15.34 13.71 14.76
CA MET A 321 14.02 13.10 14.61
C MET A 321 13.10 13.95 13.72
N ILE A 322 13.09 15.28 13.89
CA ILE A 322 12.32 16.19 13.03
C ILE A 322 12.82 16.12 11.59
N HIS A 323 14.14 16.15 11.35
CA HIS A 323 14.69 16.07 10.00
C HIS A 323 14.40 14.73 9.32
N ILE A 324 14.47 13.62 10.06
CA ILE A 324 14.10 12.28 9.55
C ILE A 324 12.61 12.24 9.20
N ALA A 325 11.74 12.79 10.06
CA ALA A 325 10.31 12.84 9.80
C ALA A 325 9.99 13.65 8.52
N TYR A 326 10.62 14.82 8.34
CA TYR A 326 10.46 15.62 7.13
C TYR A 326 11.03 14.95 5.89
N ALA A 327 12.20 14.30 5.99
CA ALA A 327 12.78 13.54 4.88
C ALA A 327 11.84 12.40 4.45
N PHE A 328 11.23 11.70 5.41
CA PHE A 328 10.24 10.66 5.14
C PHE A 328 8.97 11.22 4.49
N LEU A 329 8.47 12.36 4.96
CA LEU A 329 7.29 13.03 4.40
C LEU A 329 7.54 13.40 2.92
N VAL A 330 8.65 14.08 2.64
CA VAL A 330 9.02 14.47 1.27
C VAL A 330 9.21 13.24 0.37
N TRP A 331 9.86 12.19 0.89
CA TRP A 331 10.01 10.93 0.16
C TRP A 331 8.66 10.28 -0.16
N SER A 332 7.75 10.23 0.81
CA SER A 332 6.41 9.67 0.63
C SER A 332 5.61 10.43 -0.42
N SER A 333 5.63 11.77 -0.39
CA SER A 333 4.95 12.62 -1.36
C SER A 333 5.57 12.53 -2.76
N SER A 334 6.89 12.38 -2.86
CA SER A 334 7.58 12.16 -4.14
C SER A 334 7.18 10.81 -4.77
N LYS A 335 7.11 9.76 -3.96
CA LYS A 335 6.75 8.41 -4.43
C LYS A 335 5.33 8.33 -4.99
N GLU A 336 4.41 9.13 -4.48
CA GLU A 336 3.05 9.25 -5.01
C GLU A 336 3.02 9.78 -6.45
N GLN A 337 4.04 10.52 -6.89
CA GLN A 337 4.20 10.94 -8.28
C GLN A 337 4.85 9.90 -9.18
N GLU A 338 5.71 9.04 -8.65
CA GLU A 338 6.32 7.96 -9.44
C GLU A 338 5.30 6.89 -9.81
N MET A 339 4.34 6.63 -8.92
CA MET A 339 3.25 5.64 -9.10
C MET A 339 2.28 6.00 -10.24
#